data_AF-A0A7W0QZ16-F1
#
_entry.id   AF-A0A7W0QZ16-F1
#
_cell.length_a   1.000
_cell.length_b   1.000
_cell.length_c   1.000
_cell.angle_alpha   90.00
_cell.angle_beta   90.00
_cell.angle_gamma   90.00
#
_symmetry.space_group_name_H-M   'P 1'
#
loop_
_entity.id
_entity.type
_entity.pdbx_description
1 polymer ?
#
loop_
_entity_poly.entity_id
_entity_poly.type
_entity_poly.pdbx_seq_one_letter_code
_entity_poly.pdbx_strand_id
1 'polypeptide(L)'
;MDDAPPAASTTDRWWRRPDPMWLVAAVAVLPIVVHVVRYLVDGAAPIGDAAYFTVRSVDVGTRHHPLLGAWSSGSAALTAPVNNLGPLQLDLLAPFTKVAPFAGTFVGIAAMNAAAVVGVGAAARRVGGRGMAMVALATISVVTWSLGSFLLVDARQQHALMLPFGCLLFLCWVVTAGDRAAAPFAVLTGSLIVQTHLSYLFPVVAVAVTTVTVAVIGWWRSRRAVDPPASTRWYVGPTAISVVVLAVCWVQPLIDQLWGRGNMRNLLGAADEGKPGPGLGRGLRILATVLTDPSAWGREGFARFDPAFRLVGTGRAA
;
A
#
# COMPACT_ATOMS: atom_id res chain seq x y z
N MET A 1 16.27 66.67 11.26
CA MET A 1 14.90 66.39 10.77
C MET A 1 15.12 65.25 9.81
N ASP A 2 15.18 64.04 10.38
CA ASP A 2 15.68 62.83 9.71
C ASP A 2 14.48 62.05 9.18
N ASP A 3 14.31 62.04 7.86
CA ASP A 3 13.36 61.19 7.16
C ASP A 3 13.91 59.77 7.05
N ALA A 4 13.52 58.91 7.98
CA ALA A 4 13.70 57.47 7.84
C ALA A 4 12.66 56.92 6.84
N PRO A 5 13.05 56.13 5.82
CA PRO A 5 12.10 55.55 4.89
C PRO A 5 11.21 54.50 5.59
N PRO A 6 9.93 54.37 5.20
CA PRO A 6 9.02 53.43 5.83
C PRO A 6 9.48 51.98 5.58
N ALA A 7 9.45 51.17 6.63
CA ALA A 7 9.77 49.76 6.59
C ALA A 7 8.91 49.03 5.53
N ALA A 8 9.56 48.38 4.57
CA ALA A 8 8.90 47.57 3.56
C ALA A 8 8.07 46.47 4.25
N SER A 9 6.75 46.53 4.09
CA SER A 9 5.85 45.49 4.55
C SER A 9 6.11 44.21 3.74
N THR A 10 6.83 43.26 4.33
CA THR A 10 6.99 41.89 3.83
C THR A 10 5.68 41.12 3.99
N THR A 11 4.64 41.55 3.27
CA THR A 11 3.51 40.68 2.94
C THR A 11 3.87 39.87 1.69
N ASP A 12 4.99 39.15 1.76
CA ASP A 12 5.28 38.12 0.76
C ASP A 12 4.23 37.03 0.97
N ARG A 13 3.19 37.08 0.12
CA ARG A 13 2.05 36.16 0.16
C ARG A 13 2.57 34.77 -0.17
N TRP A 14 2.97 34.03 0.85
CA TRP A 14 3.48 32.66 0.78
C TRP A 14 2.61 31.67 -0.02
N TRP A 15 1.34 32.02 -0.28
CA TRP A 15 0.42 31.27 -1.14
C TRP A 15 0.65 31.45 -2.65
N ARG A 16 1.42 32.47 -3.11
CA ARG A 16 1.63 32.77 -4.54
C ARG A 16 2.71 31.93 -5.23
N ARG A 17 3.56 31.23 -4.48
CA ARG A 17 4.58 30.35 -5.07
C ARG A 17 4.11 28.90 -4.97
N PRO A 18 3.84 28.21 -6.10
CA PRO A 18 3.51 26.79 -6.05
C PRO A 18 4.67 26.04 -5.39
N ASP A 19 4.38 25.28 -4.33
CA ASP A 19 5.40 24.48 -3.66
C ASP A 19 5.93 23.46 -4.68
N PRO A 20 7.23 23.48 -5.02
CA PRO A 20 7.79 22.62 -6.07
C PRO A 20 7.59 21.13 -5.78
N MET A 21 7.34 20.75 -4.52
CA MET A 21 6.95 19.39 -4.15
C MET A 21 5.71 18.91 -4.90
N TRP A 22 4.71 19.78 -5.11
CA TRP A 22 3.48 19.38 -5.82
C TRP A 22 3.71 19.19 -7.31
N LEU A 23 4.69 19.90 -7.90
CA LEU A 23 5.14 19.63 -9.25
C LEU A 23 5.80 18.24 -9.33
N VAL A 24 6.67 17.89 -8.39
CA VAL A 24 7.30 16.57 -8.33
C VAL A 24 6.26 15.47 -8.10
N ALA A 25 5.27 15.70 -7.23
CA ALA A 25 4.16 14.77 -7.03
C ALA A 25 3.34 14.58 -8.30
N ALA A 26 3.05 15.66 -9.03
CA ALA A 26 2.37 15.58 -10.32
C ALA A 26 3.19 14.77 -11.35
N VAL A 27 4.50 14.98 -11.40
CA VAL A 27 5.41 14.18 -12.24
C VAL A 27 5.41 12.71 -11.83
N ALA A 28 5.38 12.39 -10.53
CA ALA A 28 5.34 11.02 -10.02
C ALA A 28 4.01 10.31 -10.35
N VAL A 29 2.91 11.05 -10.42
CA VAL A 29 1.57 10.53 -10.77
C VAL A 29 1.37 10.46 -12.29
N LEU A 30 2.10 11.25 -13.07
CA LEU A 30 1.94 11.36 -14.53
C LEU A 30 1.97 10.00 -15.26
N PRO A 31 2.89 9.06 -14.98
CA PRO A 31 2.87 7.74 -15.62
C PRO A 31 1.55 7.00 -15.42
N ILE A 32 0.98 7.06 -14.20
CA ILE A 32 -0.29 6.41 -13.87
C ILE A 32 -1.41 6.99 -14.75
N VAL A 33 -1.49 8.32 -14.83
CA VAL A 33 -2.52 9.02 -15.63
C VAL A 33 -2.38 8.69 -17.12
N VAL A 34 -1.17 8.78 -17.66
CA VAL A 34 -0.89 8.45 -19.07
C VAL A 34 -1.33 7.03 -19.39
N HIS A 35 -1.09 6.07 -18.50
CA HIS A 35 -1.46 4.67 -18.73
C HIS A 35 -2.95 4.41 -18.65
N VAL A 36 -3.66 5.01 -17.71
CA VAL A 36 -5.13 4.96 -17.70
C VAL A 36 -5.68 5.50 -19.01
N VAL A 37 -5.26 6.69 -19.43
CA VAL A 37 -5.77 7.31 -20.67
C VAL A 37 -5.55 6.40 -21.87
N ARG A 38 -4.35 5.82 -22.02
CA ARG A 38 -4.06 4.88 -23.12
C ARG A 38 -4.98 3.66 -23.07
N TYR A 39 -5.15 3.04 -21.90
CA TYR A 39 -6.03 1.89 -21.74
C TYR A 39 -7.49 2.20 -22.08
N LEU A 40 -7.96 3.39 -21.69
CA LEU A 40 -9.32 3.84 -22.00
C LEU A 40 -9.50 4.09 -23.51
N VAL A 41 -8.52 4.70 -24.17
CA VAL A 41 -8.55 4.95 -25.62
C VAL A 41 -8.51 3.65 -26.41
N ASP A 42 -7.70 2.68 -25.97
CA ASP A 42 -7.55 1.38 -26.63
C ASP A 42 -8.75 0.44 -26.37
N GLY A 43 -9.75 0.87 -25.58
CA GLY A 43 -10.92 0.06 -25.25
C GLY A 43 -10.57 -1.19 -24.44
N ALA A 44 -9.51 -1.14 -23.64
CA ALA A 44 -9.01 -2.28 -22.90
C ALA A 44 -10.03 -2.78 -21.87
N ALA A 45 -10.03 -4.10 -21.66
CA ALA A 45 -10.80 -4.74 -20.61
C ALA A 45 -9.86 -5.48 -19.64
N PRO A 46 -10.15 -5.50 -18.32
CA PRO A 46 -9.43 -6.34 -17.38
C PRO A 46 -9.58 -7.82 -17.76
N ILE A 47 -8.48 -8.56 -17.80
CA ILE A 47 -8.44 -9.99 -18.18
C ILE A 47 -7.89 -10.87 -17.05
N GLY A 48 -8.20 -12.17 -17.10
CA GLY A 48 -7.76 -13.13 -16.08
C GLY A 48 -8.17 -12.71 -14.68
N ASP A 49 -7.23 -12.77 -13.72
CA ASP A 49 -7.48 -12.40 -12.32
C ASP A 49 -7.89 -10.93 -12.15
N ALA A 50 -7.54 -10.03 -13.09
CA ALA A 50 -8.00 -8.63 -13.02
C ALA A 50 -9.51 -8.50 -13.28
N ALA A 51 -10.08 -9.40 -14.09
CA ALA A 51 -11.52 -9.42 -14.39
C ALA A 51 -12.34 -9.75 -13.13
N TYR A 52 -11.80 -10.58 -12.22
CA TYR A 52 -12.42 -10.86 -10.93
C TYR A 52 -12.77 -9.57 -10.16
N PHE A 53 -11.82 -8.63 -10.06
CA PHE A 53 -12.02 -7.37 -9.35
C PHE A 53 -13.07 -6.49 -10.01
N THR A 54 -13.21 -6.58 -11.33
CA THR A 54 -14.24 -5.86 -12.07
C THR A 54 -15.62 -6.40 -11.76
N VAL A 55 -15.82 -7.70 -11.90
CA VAL A 55 -17.12 -8.34 -11.66
C VAL A 55 -17.54 -8.21 -10.20
N ARG A 56 -16.62 -8.48 -9.26
CA ARG A 56 -16.95 -8.53 -7.83
C ARG A 56 -17.09 -7.17 -7.17
N SER A 57 -16.47 -6.12 -7.71
CA SER A 57 -16.69 -4.77 -7.18
C SER A 57 -18.06 -4.20 -7.55
N VAL A 58 -18.65 -4.62 -8.67
CA VAL A 58 -20.04 -4.26 -9.03
C VAL A 58 -21.05 -4.84 -8.04
N ASP A 59 -20.76 -6.02 -7.46
CA ASP A 59 -21.61 -6.67 -6.45
C ASP A 59 -21.62 -5.92 -5.10
N VAL A 60 -20.67 -5.02 -4.83
CA VAL A 60 -20.58 -4.28 -3.56
C VAL A 60 -21.87 -3.49 -3.33
N GLY A 61 -22.55 -3.77 -2.23
CA GLY A 61 -23.79 -3.10 -1.84
C GLY A 61 -25.06 -3.69 -2.48
N THR A 62 -24.93 -4.84 -3.15
CA THR A 62 -26.05 -5.64 -3.63
C THR A 62 -26.32 -6.82 -2.68
N ARG A 63 -27.31 -7.67 -3.01
CA ARG A 63 -27.53 -8.96 -2.31
C ARG A 63 -26.36 -9.94 -2.42
N HIS A 64 -25.42 -9.72 -3.34
CA HIS A 64 -24.26 -10.57 -3.59
C HIS A 64 -22.94 -9.95 -3.08
N HIS A 65 -23.04 -8.96 -2.17
CA HIS A 65 -21.93 -8.22 -1.60
C HIS A 65 -20.75 -9.13 -1.16
N PRO A 66 -19.51 -8.89 -1.64
CA PRO A 66 -18.35 -9.68 -1.25
C PRO A 66 -17.90 -9.32 0.17
N LEU A 67 -17.82 -10.31 1.07
CA LEU A 67 -17.27 -10.11 2.42
C LEU A 67 -15.77 -10.45 2.52
N LEU A 68 -15.20 -11.02 1.46
CA LEU A 68 -13.82 -11.51 1.39
C LEU A 68 -13.18 -11.08 0.08
N GLY A 69 -11.84 -11.16 0.02
CA GLY A 69 -11.07 -10.89 -1.19
C GLY A 69 -11.07 -12.06 -2.18
N ALA A 70 -10.20 -11.97 -3.20
CA ALA A 70 -10.08 -13.01 -4.21
C ALA A 70 -9.61 -14.35 -3.63
N TRP A 71 -9.89 -15.44 -4.34
CA TRP A 71 -9.34 -16.75 -4.02
C TRP A 71 -7.81 -16.69 -3.93
N SER A 72 -7.24 -17.38 -2.94
CA SER A 72 -5.79 -17.44 -2.77
C SER A 72 -5.24 -18.75 -3.30
N SER A 73 -4.16 -18.66 -4.07
CA SER A 73 -3.37 -19.83 -4.50
C SER A 73 -2.83 -20.65 -3.33
N GLY A 74 -2.75 -20.06 -2.14
CA GLY A 74 -2.50 -20.78 -0.89
C GLY A 74 -3.46 -21.96 -0.70
N SER A 75 -4.69 -21.88 -1.19
CA SER A 75 -5.67 -22.98 -1.16
C SER A 75 -5.17 -24.27 -1.82
N ALA A 76 -4.27 -24.20 -2.81
CA ALA A 76 -3.72 -25.39 -3.46
C ALA A 76 -2.89 -26.24 -2.48
N ALA A 77 -2.38 -25.63 -1.40
CA ALA A 77 -1.66 -26.32 -0.34
C ALA A 77 -2.57 -26.85 0.78
N LEU A 78 -3.85 -26.47 0.82
CA LEU A 78 -4.75 -26.70 1.96
C LEU A 78 -5.89 -27.65 1.59
N THR A 79 -6.50 -28.26 2.61
CA THR A 79 -7.67 -29.15 2.48
C THR A 79 -8.97 -28.40 2.18
N ALA A 80 -9.05 -27.12 2.50
CA ALA A 80 -10.19 -26.25 2.24
C ALA A 80 -9.78 -24.99 1.45
N PRO A 81 -10.62 -24.50 0.52
CA PRO A 81 -10.35 -23.27 -0.21
C PRO A 81 -10.38 -22.06 0.72
N VAL A 82 -9.36 -21.21 0.61
CA VAL A 82 -9.21 -19.97 1.37
C VAL A 82 -9.13 -18.76 0.42
N ASN A 83 -9.74 -17.67 0.86
CA ASN A 83 -9.70 -16.39 0.17
C ASN A 83 -8.74 -15.43 0.89
N ASN A 84 -8.35 -14.38 0.18
CA ASN A 84 -7.72 -13.22 0.80
C ASN A 84 -8.67 -12.58 1.82
N LEU A 85 -8.08 -11.99 2.86
CA LEU A 85 -8.75 -11.83 4.15
C LEU A 85 -9.95 -10.88 4.10
N GLY A 86 -10.04 -9.98 3.13
CA GLY A 86 -11.15 -9.06 3.06
C GLY A 86 -11.34 -8.33 1.74
N PRO A 87 -12.45 -7.59 1.62
CA PRO A 87 -12.93 -7.05 0.35
C PRO A 87 -12.51 -5.60 0.10
N LEU A 88 -11.68 -4.98 0.95
CA LEU A 88 -11.39 -3.53 0.87
C LEU A 88 -10.98 -3.04 -0.53
N GLN A 89 -10.21 -3.81 -1.31
CA GLN A 89 -9.92 -3.42 -2.70
C GLN A 89 -11.18 -3.39 -3.57
N LEU A 90 -12.09 -4.36 -3.40
CA LEU A 90 -13.38 -4.40 -4.09
C LEU A 90 -14.25 -3.20 -3.69
N ASP A 91 -14.29 -2.87 -2.41
CA ASP A 91 -15.03 -1.71 -1.89
C ASP A 91 -14.52 -0.39 -2.46
N LEU A 92 -13.20 -0.23 -2.54
CA LEU A 92 -12.57 0.95 -3.13
C LEU A 92 -12.82 1.07 -4.63
N LEU A 93 -12.91 -0.05 -5.35
CA LEU A 93 -13.18 -0.07 -6.79
C LEU A 93 -14.65 0.13 -7.13
N ALA A 94 -15.56 -0.30 -6.26
CA ALA A 94 -17.01 -0.24 -6.45
C ALA A 94 -17.57 1.09 -6.96
N PRO A 95 -17.20 2.27 -6.42
CA PRO A 95 -17.73 3.55 -6.93
C PRO A 95 -17.37 3.79 -8.40
N PHE A 96 -16.23 3.29 -8.86
CA PHE A 96 -15.78 3.46 -10.24
C PHE A 96 -16.41 2.41 -11.17
N THR A 97 -16.40 1.14 -10.76
CA THR A 97 -16.89 0.03 -11.59
C THR A 97 -18.41 0.04 -11.76
N LYS A 98 -19.16 0.62 -10.81
CA LYS A 98 -20.60 0.85 -10.98
C LYS A 98 -20.94 1.91 -12.03
N VAL A 99 -20.05 2.88 -12.26
CA VAL A 99 -20.22 3.88 -13.32
C VAL A 99 -19.86 3.28 -14.67
N ALA A 100 -18.72 2.60 -14.74
CA ALA A 100 -18.27 1.89 -15.93
C ALA A 100 -17.45 0.67 -15.49
N PRO A 101 -17.91 -0.58 -15.71
CA PRO A 101 -17.23 -1.75 -15.15
C PRO A 101 -15.75 -1.85 -15.54
N PHE A 102 -15.43 -1.84 -16.83
CA PHE A 102 -14.06 -2.01 -17.31
C PHE A 102 -13.19 -0.77 -17.07
N ALA A 103 -13.64 0.38 -17.56
CA ALA A 103 -12.93 1.65 -17.38
C ALA A 103 -12.74 2.01 -15.90
N GLY A 104 -13.79 1.78 -15.10
CA GLY A 104 -13.80 2.06 -13.67
C GLY A 104 -12.78 1.23 -12.89
N THR A 105 -12.50 -0.01 -13.31
CA THR A 105 -11.44 -0.81 -12.69
C THR A 105 -10.08 -0.12 -12.84
N PHE A 106 -9.72 0.29 -14.06
CA PHE A 106 -8.44 0.98 -14.31
C PHE A 106 -8.36 2.32 -13.59
N VAL A 107 -9.43 3.11 -13.64
CA VAL A 107 -9.51 4.42 -12.96
C VAL A 107 -9.42 4.26 -11.45
N GLY A 108 -10.08 3.26 -10.87
CA GLY A 108 -10.06 3.01 -9.43
C GLY A 108 -8.67 2.59 -8.92
N ILE A 109 -7.98 1.70 -9.65
CA ILE A 109 -6.59 1.32 -9.31
C ILE A 109 -5.65 2.53 -9.45
N ALA A 110 -5.81 3.32 -10.50
CA ALA A 110 -5.02 4.53 -10.69
C ALA A 110 -5.25 5.57 -9.60
N ALA A 111 -6.49 5.77 -9.16
CA ALA A 111 -6.82 6.65 -8.05
C ALA A 111 -6.17 6.16 -6.74
N MET A 112 -6.24 4.86 -6.47
CA MET A 112 -5.60 4.24 -5.30
C MET A 112 -4.08 4.42 -5.33
N ASN A 113 -3.44 4.16 -6.49
CA ASN A 113 -2.00 4.31 -6.66
C ASN A 113 -1.56 5.78 -6.59
N ALA A 114 -2.31 6.71 -7.19
CA ALA A 114 -2.04 8.14 -7.09
C ALA A 114 -2.17 8.63 -5.63
N ALA A 115 -3.18 8.17 -4.89
CA ALA A 115 -3.33 8.46 -3.47
C ALA A 115 -2.14 7.94 -2.64
N ALA A 116 -1.63 6.75 -2.96
CA ALA A 116 -0.43 6.21 -2.32
C ALA A 116 0.83 7.06 -2.59
N VAL A 117 1.03 7.53 -3.84
CA VAL A 117 2.15 8.42 -4.21
C VAL A 117 2.07 9.75 -3.45
N VAL A 118 0.87 10.37 -3.41
CA VAL A 118 0.64 11.59 -2.64
C VAL A 118 0.88 11.35 -1.14
N GLY A 119 0.41 10.21 -0.62
CA GLY A 119 0.63 9.78 0.75
C GLY A 119 2.12 9.65 1.11
N VAL A 120 2.94 9.07 0.22
CA VAL A 120 4.40 9.01 0.39
C VAL A 120 4.99 10.42 0.50
N GLY A 121 4.67 11.32 -0.42
CA GLY A 121 5.18 12.70 -0.39
C GLY A 121 4.78 13.45 0.88
N ALA A 122 3.51 13.33 1.29
CA ALA A 122 3.00 13.96 2.50
C ALA A 122 3.66 13.39 3.78
N ALA A 123 3.84 12.07 3.86
CA ALA A 123 4.49 11.40 4.97
C ALA A 123 5.98 11.74 5.05
N ALA A 124 6.70 11.65 3.94
CA ALA A 124 8.11 12.02 3.83
C ALA A 124 8.37 13.47 4.27
N ARG A 125 7.45 14.38 3.91
CA ARG A 125 7.51 15.79 4.33
C ARG A 125 7.39 15.96 5.84
N ARG A 126 6.58 15.15 6.51
CA ARG A 126 6.42 15.19 7.98
C ARG A 126 7.68 14.76 8.71
N VAL A 127 8.46 13.85 8.14
CA VAL A 127 9.70 13.37 8.77
C VAL A 127 10.88 14.30 8.49
N GLY A 128 11.11 14.66 7.23
CA GLY A 128 12.34 15.34 6.81
C GLY A 128 12.12 16.62 6.00
N GLY A 129 10.93 17.21 6.07
CA GLY A 129 10.59 18.43 5.35
C GLY A 129 10.57 18.27 3.83
N ARG A 130 10.71 19.39 3.11
CA ARG A 130 10.58 19.43 1.64
C ARG A 130 11.63 18.57 0.93
N GLY A 131 12.87 18.57 1.40
CA GLY A 131 13.97 17.82 0.79
C GLY A 131 13.68 16.31 0.76
N MET A 132 13.30 15.75 1.91
CA MET A 132 12.93 14.33 2.02
C MET A 132 11.74 13.97 1.14
N ALA A 133 10.72 14.84 1.06
CA ALA A 133 9.58 14.62 0.19
C ALA A 133 9.97 14.56 -1.29
N MET A 134 10.85 15.45 -1.76
CA MET A 134 11.33 15.43 -3.13
C MET A 134 12.15 14.17 -3.44
N VAL A 135 13.03 13.76 -2.53
CA VAL A 135 13.81 12.51 -2.70
C VAL A 135 12.87 11.32 -2.75
N ALA A 136 11.92 11.21 -1.82
CA ALA A 136 10.96 10.10 -1.80
C ALA A 136 10.12 10.04 -3.08
N LEU A 137 9.59 11.17 -3.56
CA LEU A 137 8.81 11.23 -4.80
C LEU A 137 9.66 10.95 -6.05
N ALA A 138 10.92 11.39 -6.08
CA ALA A 138 11.85 11.04 -7.14
C ALA A 138 12.13 9.54 -7.16
N THR A 139 12.36 8.92 -6.00
CA THR A 139 12.54 7.46 -5.90
C THR A 139 11.28 6.71 -6.35
N ILE A 140 10.09 7.13 -5.92
CA ILE A 140 8.83 6.55 -6.38
C ILE A 140 8.65 6.72 -7.90
N SER A 141 9.08 7.84 -8.47
CA SER A 141 9.05 8.05 -9.93
C SER A 141 9.96 7.06 -10.67
N VAL A 142 11.15 6.77 -10.14
CA VAL A 142 12.05 5.76 -10.71
C VAL A 142 11.46 4.35 -10.58
N VAL A 143 10.88 4.02 -9.43
CA VAL A 143 10.22 2.72 -9.20
C VAL A 143 9.05 2.53 -10.17
N THR A 144 8.15 3.50 -10.27
CA THR A 144 7.00 3.42 -11.19
C THR A 144 7.43 3.35 -12.66
N TRP A 145 8.51 4.03 -13.04
CA TRP A 145 9.10 3.89 -14.37
C TRP A 145 9.67 2.48 -14.63
N SER A 146 10.31 1.87 -13.63
CA SER A 146 10.87 0.51 -13.70
C SER A 146 9.79 -0.57 -13.78
N LEU A 147 8.72 -0.45 -12.99
CA LEU A 147 7.57 -1.37 -13.01
C LEU A 147 6.89 -1.47 -14.38
N GLY A 148 6.99 -0.41 -15.18
CA GLY A 148 6.36 -0.36 -16.49
C GLY A 148 4.87 -0.06 -16.40
N SER A 149 4.27 0.08 -17.58
CA SER A 149 2.99 0.76 -17.76
C SER A 149 1.77 -0.03 -17.27
N PHE A 150 1.82 -1.35 -17.42
CA PHE A 150 0.67 -2.21 -17.12
C PHE A 150 0.48 -2.40 -15.62
N LEU A 151 1.57 -2.56 -14.87
CA LEU A 151 1.50 -2.86 -13.43
C LEU A 151 0.88 -1.72 -12.61
N LEU A 152 0.90 -0.49 -13.12
CA LEU A 152 0.39 0.70 -12.42
C LEU A 152 -1.13 0.85 -12.43
N VAL A 153 -1.83 0.14 -13.31
CA VAL A 153 -3.30 0.23 -13.47
C VAL A 153 -3.99 -1.13 -13.42
N ASP A 154 -3.22 -2.21 -13.33
CA ASP A 154 -3.72 -3.57 -13.27
C ASP A 154 -4.27 -3.91 -11.88
N ALA A 155 -5.48 -4.46 -11.83
CA ALA A 155 -6.18 -4.75 -10.58
C ALA A 155 -5.68 -5.99 -9.85
N ARG A 156 -4.82 -6.81 -10.49
CA ARG A 156 -4.24 -7.97 -9.85
C ARG A 156 -3.48 -7.58 -8.58
N GLN A 157 -3.69 -8.38 -7.55
CA GLN A 157 -3.34 -8.09 -6.15
C GLN A 157 -1.85 -7.78 -5.99
N GLN A 158 -0.98 -8.55 -6.65
CA GLN A 158 0.47 -8.38 -6.58
C GLN A 158 0.97 -7.07 -7.20
N HIS A 159 0.22 -6.47 -8.13
CA HIS A 159 0.61 -5.23 -8.80
C HIS A 159 -0.03 -4.01 -8.13
N ALA A 160 -1.33 -4.12 -7.82
CA ALA A 160 -2.11 -3.05 -7.21
C ALA A 160 -1.59 -2.60 -5.84
N LEU A 161 -0.85 -3.44 -5.11
CA LEU A 161 -0.40 -3.17 -3.73
C LEU A 161 1.02 -2.61 -3.61
N MET A 162 1.80 -2.50 -4.69
CA MET A 162 3.20 -2.08 -4.57
C MET A 162 3.35 -0.66 -4.04
N LEU A 163 2.59 0.30 -4.59
CA LEU A 163 2.61 1.69 -4.15
C LEU A 163 1.92 1.89 -2.78
N PRO A 164 0.75 1.27 -2.50
CA PRO A 164 0.19 1.25 -1.14
C PRO A 164 1.17 0.72 -0.10
N PHE A 165 1.92 -0.34 -0.39
CA PHE A 165 2.93 -0.87 0.53
C PHE A 165 4.07 0.11 0.77
N GLY A 166 4.59 0.77 -0.27
CA GLY A 166 5.56 1.86 -0.12
C GLY A 166 5.01 3.00 0.75
N CYS A 167 3.75 3.39 0.54
CA CYS A 167 3.08 4.40 1.36
C CYS A 167 2.97 3.97 2.84
N LEU A 168 2.62 2.71 3.11
CA LEU A 168 2.59 2.17 4.47
C LEU A 168 3.94 2.32 5.18
N LEU A 169 5.06 2.03 4.51
CA LEU A 169 6.40 2.16 5.11
C LEU A 169 6.68 3.60 5.56
N PHE A 170 6.35 4.59 4.73
CA PHE A 170 6.50 6.00 5.09
C PHE A 170 5.53 6.43 6.19
N LEU A 171 4.28 5.98 6.17
CA LEU A 171 3.31 6.26 7.24
C LEU A 171 3.77 5.68 8.58
N CYS A 172 4.27 4.44 8.58
CA CYS A 172 4.87 3.81 9.75
C CYS A 172 6.11 4.58 10.25
N TRP A 173 6.95 5.08 9.35
CA TRP A 173 8.09 5.94 9.71
C TRP A 173 7.63 7.25 10.38
N VAL A 174 6.59 7.89 9.89
CA VAL A 174 6.01 9.07 10.54
C VAL A 174 5.54 8.75 11.96
N VAL A 175 4.88 7.60 12.14
CA VAL A 175 4.42 7.15 13.47
C VAL A 175 5.60 6.87 14.41
N THR A 176 6.68 6.23 13.94
CA THR A 176 7.87 5.97 14.76
C THR A 176 8.66 7.24 15.07
N ALA A 177 8.60 8.25 14.21
CA ALA A 177 9.13 9.60 14.47
C ALA A 177 8.31 10.39 15.50
N GLY A 178 7.16 9.88 15.94
CA GLY A 178 6.34 10.44 17.02
C GLY A 178 5.09 11.19 16.56
N ASP A 179 4.90 11.40 15.26
CA ASP A 179 3.66 11.99 14.71
C ASP A 179 2.59 10.90 14.57
N ARG A 180 1.75 10.78 15.60
CA ARG A 180 0.67 9.79 15.64
C ARG A 180 -0.52 10.14 14.76
N ALA A 181 -0.60 11.34 14.17
CA ALA A 181 -1.67 11.68 13.24
C ALA A 181 -1.62 10.81 11.97
N ALA A 182 -0.49 10.19 11.66
CA ALA A 182 -0.35 9.22 10.57
C ALA A 182 -0.90 7.83 10.90
N ALA A 183 -1.15 7.50 12.17
CA ALA A 183 -1.55 6.14 12.58
C ALA A 183 -2.86 5.65 11.94
N PRO A 184 -3.95 6.45 11.84
CA PRO A 184 -5.16 6.00 11.17
C PRO A 184 -4.93 5.65 9.70
N PHE A 185 -4.10 6.43 9.01
CA PHE A 185 -3.74 6.17 7.61
C PHE A 185 -2.87 4.91 7.48
N ALA A 186 -1.94 4.68 8.40
CA ALA A 186 -1.15 3.45 8.43
C ALA A 186 -2.05 2.22 8.64
N VAL A 187 -3.03 2.31 9.55
CA VAL A 187 -4.00 1.25 9.81
C VAL A 187 -4.89 0.97 8.60
N LEU A 188 -5.40 2.03 7.94
CA LEU A 188 -6.21 1.90 6.72
C LEU A 188 -5.41 1.21 5.61
N THR A 189 -4.21 1.73 5.31
CA THR A 189 -3.35 1.21 4.24
C THR A 189 -2.88 -0.22 4.54
N GLY A 190 -2.50 -0.50 5.79
CA GLY A 190 -2.12 -1.85 6.22
C GLY A 190 -3.28 -2.84 6.13
N SER A 191 -4.49 -2.41 6.51
CA SER A 191 -5.70 -3.25 6.39
C SER A 191 -6.02 -3.54 4.92
N LEU A 192 -5.97 -2.53 4.05
CA LEU A 192 -6.14 -2.70 2.61
C LEU A 192 -5.16 -3.75 2.07
N ILE A 193 -3.87 -3.64 2.38
CA ILE A 193 -2.83 -4.54 1.87
C ILE A 193 -3.07 -5.98 2.36
N VAL A 194 -3.27 -6.16 3.66
CA VAL A 194 -3.43 -7.49 4.28
C VAL A 194 -4.71 -8.18 3.83
N GLN A 195 -5.79 -7.41 3.68
CA GLN A 195 -7.05 -7.94 3.16
C GLN A 195 -6.95 -8.33 1.69
N THR A 196 -6.18 -7.57 0.93
CA THR A 196 -6.05 -7.77 -0.51
C THR A 196 -5.18 -8.97 -0.84
N HIS A 197 -4.04 -9.19 -0.19
CA HIS A 197 -3.13 -10.27 -0.58
C HIS A 197 -2.42 -10.91 0.63
N LEU A 198 -2.67 -12.20 0.85
CA LEU A 198 -2.16 -12.95 2.01
C LEU A 198 -0.64 -12.96 2.14
N SER A 199 0.12 -13.00 1.05
CA SER A 199 1.59 -12.93 1.09
C SER A 199 2.14 -11.66 1.75
N TYR A 200 1.37 -10.57 1.78
CA TYR A 200 1.76 -9.35 2.47
C TYR A 200 1.49 -9.39 3.99
N LEU A 201 0.79 -10.41 4.50
CA LEU A 201 0.52 -10.54 5.93
C LEU A 201 1.82 -10.48 6.75
N PHE A 202 2.83 -11.25 6.36
CA PHE A 202 4.12 -11.28 7.06
C PHE A 202 4.84 -9.92 7.09
N PRO A 203 5.15 -9.26 5.95
CA PRO A 203 5.83 -7.97 5.98
C PRO A 203 5.01 -6.88 6.67
N VAL A 204 3.68 -6.86 6.50
CA VAL A 204 2.84 -5.84 7.16
C VAL A 204 2.81 -6.05 8.67
N VAL A 205 2.68 -7.28 9.17
CA VAL A 205 2.73 -7.58 10.60
C VAL A 205 4.10 -7.22 11.18
N ALA A 206 5.20 -7.55 10.49
CA ALA A 206 6.54 -7.20 10.95
C ALA A 206 6.74 -5.67 11.09
N VAL A 207 6.30 -4.91 10.08
CA VAL A 207 6.35 -3.44 10.11
C VAL A 207 5.43 -2.87 11.19
N ALA A 208 4.21 -3.41 11.35
CA ALA A 208 3.25 -2.96 12.34
C ALA A 208 3.76 -3.20 13.78
N VAL A 209 4.28 -4.40 14.07
CA VAL A 209 4.88 -4.73 15.38
C VAL A 209 6.04 -3.82 15.69
N THR A 210 6.94 -3.59 14.72
CA THR A 210 8.08 -2.66 14.88
C THR A 210 7.58 -1.25 15.18
N THR A 211 6.59 -0.77 14.42
CA THR A 211 6.02 0.57 14.57
C THR A 211 5.38 0.76 15.94
N VAL A 212 4.55 -0.19 16.37
CA VAL A 212 3.90 -0.17 17.68
C VAL A 212 4.93 -0.22 18.80
N THR A 213 5.93 -1.11 18.69
CA THR A 213 6.99 -1.26 19.69
C THR A 213 7.76 0.05 19.88
N VAL A 214 8.24 0.67 18.78
CA VAL A 214 8.95 1.94 18.84
C VAL A 214 8.05 3.06 19.38
N ALA A 215 6.80 3.12 18.95
CA ALA A 215 5.84 4.11 19.42
C ALA A 215 5.56 3.97 20.93
N VAL A 216 5.41 2.74 21.45
CA VAL A 216 5.20 2.46 22.87
C VAL A 216 6.44 2.80 23.70
N ILE A 217 7.64 2.43 23.23
CA ILE A 217 8.91 2.79 23.89
C ILE A 217 9.05 4.31 23.95
N GLY A 218 8.80 5.02 22.84
CA GLY A 218 8.84 6.47 22.77
C GLY A 218 7.85 7.13 23.73
N TRP A 219 6.62 6.61 23.79
CA TRP A 219 5.60 7.06 24.76
C TRP A 219 6.05 6.84 26.22
N TRP A 220 6.55 5.66 26.55
CA TRP A 220 7.00 5.34 27.90
C TRP A 220 8.17 6.22 28.35
N ARG A 221 9.13 6.47 27.46
CA ARG A 221 10.24 7.41 27.70
C ARG A 221 9.73 8.84 27.92
N SER A 222 8.77 9.30 27.11
CA SER A 222 8.20 10.65 27.24
C SER A 222 7.45 10.87 28.56
N ARG A 223 6.83 9.83 29.14
CA ARG A 223 6.17 9.89 30.45
C ARG A 223 7.13 10.00 31.63
N ARG A 224 8.38 9.58 31.44
CA ARG A 224 9.44 9.64 32.45
C ARG A 224 10.27 10.92 32.37
N ALA A 225 10.01 11.78 31.39
CA ALA A 225 10.64 13.09 31.30
C ALA A 225 10.16 13.98 32.46
N VAL A 226 11.08 14.75 33.04
CA VAL A 226 10.80 15.67 34.17
C VAL A 226 9.74 16.71 33.79
N ASP A 227 9.75 17.14 32.53
CA ASP A 227 8.72 18.00 31.92
C ASP A 227 8.09 17.30 30.70
N PRO A 228 6.99 16.53 30.88
CA PRO A 228 6.34 15.89 29.77
C PRO A 228 5.71 16.97 28.86
N PRO A 229 5.99 16.96 27.54
CA PRO A 229 5.38 17.92 26.64
C PRO A 229 3.85 17.77 26.65
N ALA A 230 3.14 18.91 26.53
CA ALA A 230 1.67 18.98 26.47
C ALA A 230 1.05 18.09 25.36
N SER A 231 1.87 17.63 24.41
CA SER A 231 1.53 16.69 23.34
C SER A 231 1.06 15.31 23.83
N THR A 232 1.25 14.98 25.11
CA THR A 232 0.79 13.69 25.67
C THR A 232 -0.74 13.52 25.67
N ARG A 233 -1.52 14.60 25.79
CA ARG A 233 -3.00 14.55 25.65
C ARG A 233 -3.46 14.45 24.20
N TRP A 234 -2.63 14.87 23.23
CA TRP A 234 -2.94 14.80 21.80
C TRP A 234 -2.86 13.36 21.22
N TYR A 235 -2.45 12.38 22.02
CA TYR A 235 -2.34 10.98 21.58
C TYR A 235 -3.69 10.24 21.55
N VAL A 236 -4.68 10.65 22.35
CA VAL A 236 -5.94 9.90 22.46
C VAL A 236 -6.75 9.97 21.16
N GLY A 237 -6.78 11.14 20.52
CA GLY A 237 -7.54 11.37 19.28
C GLY A 237 -7.10 10.44 18.14
N PRO A 238 -5.85 10.52 17.66
CA PRO A 238 -5.38 9.65 16.58
C PRO A 238 -5.44 8.17 16.90
N THR A 239 -5.22 7.76 18.16
CA THR A 239 -5.36 6.36 18.57
C THR A 239 -6.82 5.90 18.51
N ALA A 240 -7.76 6.69 19.03
CA ALA A 240 -9.19 6.37 18.95
C ALA A 240 -9.66 6.27 17.49
N ILE A 241 -9.24 7.22 16.64
CA ILE A 241 -9.53 7.18 15.20
C ILE A 241 -8.92 5.92 14.56
N SER A 242 -7.70 5.54 14.92
CA SER A 242 -7.07 4.32 14.41
C SER A 242 -7.85 3.05 14.78
N VAL A 243 -8.39 2.98 16.00
CA VAL A 243 -9.25 1.87 16.44
C VAL A 243 -10.55 1.83 15.64
N VAL A 244 -11.19 2.99 15.43
CA VAL A 244 -12.41 3.07 14.61
C VAL A 244 -12.11 2.65 13.17
N VAL A 245 -11.03 3.14 12.57
CA VAL A 245 -10.62 2.76 11.21
C VAL A 245 -10.36 1.26 11.11
N LEU A 246 -9.68 0.66 12.10
CA LEU A 246 -9.46 -0.78 12.15
C LEU A 246 -10.79 -1.53 12.21
N ALA A 247 -11.69 -1.13 13.11
CA ALA A 247 -13.00 -1.76 13.24
C ALA A 247 -13.82 -1.68 11.94
N VAL A 248 -13.84 -0.51 11.30
CA VAL A 248 -14.54 -0.30 10.02
C VAL A 248 -13.93 -1.16 8.91
N CYS A 249 -12.59 -1.20 8.81
CA CYS A 249 -11.90 -1.98 7.79
C CYS A 249 -12.21 -3.48 7.91
N TRP A 250 -12.31 -4.00 9.14
CA TRP A 250 -12.40 -5.43 9.40
C TRP A 250 -13.82 -5.93 9.68
N VAL A 251 -14.83 -5.05 9.70
CA VAL A 251 -16.21 -5.45 9.97
C VAL A 251 -16.71 -6.52 8.99
N GLN A 252 -16.40 -6.39 7.69
CA GLN A 252 -16.86 -7.33 6.66
C GLN A 252 -16.20 -8.71 6.78
N PRO A 253 -14.86 -8.83 6.89
CA PRO A 253 -14.21 -10.10 7.23
C PRO A 253 -14.73 -10.75 8.51
N LEU A 254 -15.03 -9.95 9.54
CA LEU A 254 -15.56 -10.45 10.80
C LEU A 254 -17.00 -10.98 10.63
N ILE A 255 -17.81 -10.37 9.78
CA ILE A 255 -19.14 -10.90 9.43
C ILE A 255 -18.99 -12.28 8.76
N ASP A 256 -18.07 -12.45 7.81
CA ASP A 256 -17.82 -13.78 7.24
C ASP A 256 -17.32 -14.77 8.29
N GLN A 257 -16.51 -14.33 9.25
CA GLN A 257 -15.98 -15.19 10.29
C GLN A 257 -17.06 -15.71 11.24
N LEU A 258 -18.09 -14.92 11.51
CA LEU A 258 -19.17 -15.25 12.45
C LEU A 258 -20.37 -15.93 11.78
N TRP A 259 -20.75 -15.50 10.58
CA TRP A 259 -21.97 -15.95 9.90
C TRP A 259 -21.72 -16.53 8.50
N GLY A 260 -20.51 -16.41 7.98
CA GLY A 260 -20.12 -16.90 6.65
C GLY A 260 -19.34 -18.20 6.71
N ARG A 261 -18.30 -18.28 5.88
CA ARG A 261 -17.52 -19.52 5.71
C ARG A 261 -16.49 -19.74 6.81
N GLY A 262 -16.22 -18.73 7.64
CA GLY A 262 -15.17 -18.80 8.63
C GLY A 262 -13.77 -18.81 8.01
N ASN A 263 -13.51 -17.94 7.02
CA ASN A 263 -12.29 -17.98 6.22
C ASN A 263 -10.99 -17.94 7.05
N MET A 264 -10.94 -17.16 8.14
CA MET A 264 -9.75 -17.09 8.99
C MET A 264 -9.54 -18.38 9.78
N ARG A 265 -10.62 -19.00 10.27
CA ARG A 265 -10.54 -20.32 10.92
C ARG A 265 -10.00 -21.38 9.98
N ASN A 266 -10.44 -21.38 8.72
CA ASN A 266 -9.94 -22.33 7.71
C ASN A 266 -8.46 -22.09 7.40
N LEU A 267 -8.04 -20.82 7.31
CA LEU A 267 -6.63 -20.47 7.11
C LEU A 267 -5.75 -20.93 8.28
N LEU A 268 -6.20 -20.72 9.53
CA LEU A 268 -5.45 -21.12 10.73
C LEU A 268 -5.39 -22.64 10.88
N GLY A 269 -6.52 -23.33 10.73
CA GLY A 269 -6.54 -24.80 10.81
C GLY A 269 -5.65 -25.47 9.75
N ALA A 270 -5.53 -24.85 8.58
CA ALA A 270 -4.66 -25.36 7.53
C ALA A 270 -3.17 -25.05 7.75
N ALA A 271 -2.83 -24.02 8.55
CA ALA A 271 -1.45 -23.80 8.98
C ALA A 271 -0.96 -24.91 9.92
N ASP A 272 -1.86 -25.48 10.73
CA ASP A 272 -1.58 -26.58 11.64
C ASP A 272 -1.36 -27.93 10.92
N GLU A 273 -1.80 -28.05 9.65
CA GLU A 273 -1.57 -29.26 8.81
C GLU A 273 -0.10 -29.42 8.36
N GLY A 274 0.79 -28.48 8.73
CA GLY A 274 2.22 -28.77 8.88
C GLY A 274 3.02 -29.01 7.61
N LYS A 275 2.55 -28.59 6.42
CA LYS A 275 3.39 -28.65 5.21
C LYS A 275 4.58 -27.70 5.37
N PRO A 276 5.83 -28.20 5.41
CA PRO A 276 6.99 -27.35 5.62
C PRO A 276 7.10 -26.36 4.46
N GLY A 277 7.15 -25.07 4.79
CA GLY A 277 7.47 -24.04 3.80
C GLY A 277 8.87 -24.25 3.21
N PRO A 278 9.23 -23.51 2.15
CA PRO A 278 10.53 -23.63 1.47
C PRO A 278 11.77 -23.40 2.36
N GLY A 279 11.59 -22.94 3.61
CA GLY A 279 12.64 -22.72 4.60
C GLY A 279 13.38 -21.40 4.41
N LEU A 280 13.97 -20.89 5.50
CA LEU A 280 14.73 -19.62 5.49
C LEU A 280 15.87 -19.63 4.48
N GLY A 281 16.59 -20.75 4.35
CA GLY A 281 17.71 -20.87 3.40
C GLY A 281 17.30 -20.67 1.94
N ARG A 282 16.14 -21.20 1.52
CA ARG A 282 15.62 -20.99 0.16
C ARG A 282 15.09 -19.57 -0.01
N GLY A 283 14.42 -19.03 1.01
CA GLY A 283 13.97 -17.62 1.00
C GLY A 283 15.13 -16.63 0.85
N LEU A 284 16.20 -16.81 1.63
CA LEU A 284 17.41 -16.00 1.53
C LEU A 284 18.10 -16.15 0.17
N ARG A 285 18.09 -17.36 -0.40
CA ARG A 285 18.65 -17.59 -1.75
C ARG A 285 17.84 -16.87 -2.84
N ILE A 286 16.52 -16.95 -2.79
CA ILE A 286 15.63 -16.24 -3.72
C ILE A 286 15.85 -14.72 -3.59
N LEU A 287 15.91 -14.22 -2.35
CA LEU A 287 16.19 -12.81 -2.09
C LEU A 287 17.55 -12.40 -2.65
N ALA A 288 18.60 -13.19 -2.38
CA ALA A 288 19.94 -12.95 -2.88
C ALA A 288 19.95 -12.91 -4.41
N THR A 289 19.29 -13.86 -5.09
CA THR A 289 19.19 -13.88 -6.55
C THR A 289 18.63 -12.57 -7.10
N VAL A 290 17.59 -12.01 -6.49
CA VAL A 290 17.01 -10.73 -6.92
C VAL A 290 17.94 -9.57 -6.59
N LEU A 291 18.57 -9.56 -5.41
CA LEU A 291 19.44 -8.46 -4.97
C LEU A 291 20.80 -8.43 -5.67
N THR A 292 21.28 -9.55 -6.20
CA THR A 292 22.58 -9.63 -6.87
C THR A 292 22.49 -9.53 -8.39
N ASP A 293 21.28 -9.43 -8.95
CA ASP A 293 21.06 -9.29 -10.39
C ASP A 293 20.57 -7.87 -10.73
N PRO A 294 21.47 -6.97 -11.18
CA PRO A 294 21.10 -5.61 -11.56
C PRO A 294 20.08 -5.54 -12.70
N SER A 295 19.98 -6.57 -13.55
CA SER A 295 19.02 -6.61 -14.64
C SER A 295 17.59 -6.78 -14.14
N ALA A 296 17.41 -7.40 -12.96
CA ALA A 296 16.12 -7.54 -12.31
C ALA A 296 15.56 -6.21 -11.77
N TRP A 297 16.41 -5.18 -11.62
CA TRP A 297 16.01 -3.88 -11.05
C TRP A 297 15.61 -2.87 -12.12
N GLY A 298 16.08 -3.10 -13.34
CA GLY A 298 15.70 -2.32 -14.51
C GLY A 298 14.35 -2.75 -15.08
N ARG A 299 13.82 -1.93 -15.99
CA ARG A 299 12.52 -2.17 -16.64
C ARG A 299 12.42 -3.52 -17.35
N GLU A 300 13.53 -4.03 -17.86
CA GLU A 300 13.58 -5.35 -18.53
C GLU A 300 13.29 -6.52 -17.58
N GLY A 301 13.59 -6.37 -16.28
CA GLY A 301 13.31 -7.38 -15.26
C GLY A 301 11.83 -7.71 -15.13
N PHE A 302 10.94 -6.75 -15.39
CA PHE A 302 9.49 -6.96 -15.42
C PHE A 302 8.95 -7.38 -16.79
N ALA A 303 9.74 -7.21 -17.85
CA ALA A 303 9.34 -7.56 -19.22
C ALA A 303 9.61 -9.02 -19.57
N ARG A 304 10.57 -9.67 -18.89
CA ARG A 304 11.00 -11.05 -19.17
C ARG A 304 10.45 -11.99 -18.10
N PHE A 305 9.49 -12.83 -18.48
CA PHE A 305 9.03 -13.95 -17.65
C PHE A 305 9.89 -15.19 -17.96
N ASP A 306 10.66 -15.71 -17.00
CA ASP A 306 11.29 -17.02 -17.11
C ASP A 306 10.34 -18.10 -16.54
N PRO A 307 9.63 -18.85 -17.40
CA PRO A 307 8.72 -19.89 -16.94
C PRO A 307 9.44 -21.05 -16.22
N ALA A 308 10.75 -21.17 -16.37
CA ALA A 308 11.53 -22.25 -15.78
C ALA A 308 12.01 -21.96 -14.35
N PHE A 309 11.79 -20.74 -13.81
CA PHE A 309 12.26 -20.32 -12.47
C PHE A 309 13.71 -20.72 -12.19
N ARG A 310 14.60 -20.60 -13.18
CA ARG A 310 16.00 -20.99 -13.00
C ARG A 310 16.67 -19.95 -12.11
N LEU A 311 16.91 -20.32 -10.85
CA LEU A 311 17.66 -19.48 -9.92
C LEU A 311 19.07 -19.26 -10.49
N VAL A 312 19.52 -18.00 -10.49
CA VAL A 312 20.89 -17.64 -10.89
C VAL A 312 21.85 -18.52 -10.09
N GLY A 313 22.66 -19.33 -10.79
CA GLY A 313 23.62 -20.25 -10.20
C GLY A 313 23.23 -21.73 -10.21
N THR A 314 22.04 -22.13 -10.68
CA THR A 314 21.81 -23.53 -11.07
C THR A 314 22.44 -23.76 -12.45
N GLY A 315 23.77 -23.83 -12.47
CA GLY A 315 24.50 -24.35 -13.62
C GLY A 315 23.98 -25.72 -13.99
N ARG A 316 23.91 -25.98 -15.30
CA ARG A 316 23.66 -27.31 -15.86
C ARG A 316 24.57 -28.31 -15.16
N ALA A 317 24.01 -29.24 -14.39
CA ALA A 317 24.65 -30.54 -14.23
C ALA A 317 24.45 -31.25 -15.57
N ALA A 318 25.55 -31.34 -16.33
CA ALA A 318 25.68 -32.34 -17.39
C ALA A 318 25.78 -33.74 -16.77
#